data_AF-A0A6N3AW05-F1
#
_entry.id   AF-A0A6N3AW05-F1
#
_cell.length_a   1.000
_cell.length_b   1.000
_cell.length_c   1.000
_cell.angle_alpha   90.00
_cell.angle_beta   90.00
_cell.angle_gamma   90.00
#
_symmetry.space_group_name_H-M   'P 1'
#
loop_
_entity.id
_entity.type
_entity.pdbx_description
1 polymer ?
#
loop_
_entity_poly.entity_id
_entity_poly.type
_entity_poly.pdbx_seq_one_letter_code
_entity_poly.pdbx_strand_id
1 'polypeptide(L)'
;MEYPKPLTFEALADLFKQRGMEVLDKDIEKLKHINYYKLKEFAHPFAKTQKIQNKVFVSYEGIKFSEVLMRYYQDKNLRLHLLHAIEKIEVSVKTELSHKLGLKYGPFGYLLFYQWVHREKYSSFEVEEKQYKFKVSLLKSMKRQNSPEFSRKENLNKDGFPTIWLGIDLLTFGELVIILDLLNSSLLSDIAAKYNTTSEEFLSWMKCLSFIRNICAHNGNLIDVKLKTKPKYRKKWMSYLYLRTSRDGKQTYPTDRLSIVLCIVIHMVNTINPNYRWKNIKSGIFSLCRDSEERAHLLGFRSLKDAKNIIKYILE
;
A
#
# COMPACT_ATOMS: atom_id res chain seq x y z
N MET A 1 -14.93 16.12 -34.09
CA MET A 1 -14.81 14.89 -33.26
C MET A 1 -16.16 14.65 -32.63
N GLU A 2 -16.77 13.49 -32.84
CA GLU A 2 -17.99 13.12 -32.10
C GLU A 2 -17.62 12.89 -30.63
N TYR A 3 -18.30 13.61 -29.74
CA TYR A 3 -18.17 13.41 -28.31
C TYR A 3 -18.89 12.11 -27.89
N PRO A 4 -18.36 11.37 -26.91
CA PRO A 4 -19.05 10.19 -26.40
C PRO A 4 -20.38 10.59 -25.77
N LYS A 5 -21.45 9.88 -26.15
CA LYS A 5 -22.79 10.09 -25.60
C LYS A 5 -22.87 9.54 -24.16
N PRO A 6 -23.62 10.19 -23.26
CA PRO A 6 -23.90 9.63 -21.95
C PRO A 6 -24.68 8.31 -22.08
N LEU A 7 -24.38 7.35 -21.21
CA LEU A 7 -25.04 6.05 -21.16
C LEU A 7 -25.90 5.94 -19.91
N THR A 8 -27.09 5.33 -20.04
CA THR A 8 -27.93 4.97 -18.89
C THR A 8 -27.36 3.76 -18.16
N PHE A 9 -27.87 3.43 -16.96
CA PHE A 9 -27.40 2.28 -16.20
C PHE A 9 -27.71 0.95 -16.91
N GLU A 10 -28.84 0.89 -17.61
CA GLU A 10 -29.25 -0.24 -18.46
C GLU A 10 -28.26 -0.41 -19.62
N ALA A 11 -27.91 0.69 -20.30
CA ALA A 11 -26.92 0.66 -21.37
C ALA A 11 -25.52 0.25 -20.85
N LEU A 12 -25.14 0.64 -19.63
CA LEU A 12 -23.91 0.18 -18.98
C LEU A 12 -23.95 -1.31 -18.62
N ALA A 13 -25.12 -1.85 -18.23
CA ALA A 13 -25.30 -3.28 -18.03
C ALA A 13 -25.22 -4.05 -19.35
N ASP A 14 -25.82 -3.51 -20.42
CA ASP A 14 -25.77 -4.10 -21.75
C ASP A 14 -24.33 -4.11 -22.30
N LEU A 15 -23.52 -3.12 -21.97
CA LEU A 15 -22.08 -3.14 -22.26
C LEU A 15 -21.35 -4.33 -21.63
N PHE A 16 -21.76 -4.80 -20.44
CA PHE A 16 -21.22 -6.03 -19.85
C PHE A 16 -21.76 -7.27 -20.57
N LYS A 17 -23.07 -7.31 -20.89
CA LYS A 17 -23.70 -8.40 -21.65
C LYS A 17 -23.07 -8.59 -23.04
N GLN A 18 -22.86 -7.51 -23.77
CA GLN A 18 -22.19 -7.50 -25.08
C GLN A 18 -20.75 -8.02 -25.03
N ARG A 19 -20.09 -7.90 -23.87
CA ARG A 19 -18.76 -8.48 -23.63
C ARG A 19 -18.84 -9.91 -23.09
N GLY A 20 -20.00 -10.55 -23.13
CA GLY A 20 -20.20 -11.94 -22.70
C GLY A 20 -20.28 -12.12 -21.18
N MET A 21 -20.61 -11.11 -20.40
CA MET A 21 -20.89 -11.26 -18.97
C MET A 21 -22.38 -11.57 -18.75
N GLU A 22 -22.68 -12.53 -17.87
CA GLU A 22 -24.04 -12.83 -17.44
C GLU A 22 -24.50 -11.76 -16.43
N VAL A 23 -25.41 -10.88 -16.85
CA VAL A 23 -25.95 -9.78 -16.04
C VAL A 23 -27.46 -9.94 -15.89
N LEU A 24 -27.96 -9.91 -14.66
CA LEU A 24 -29.39 -9.97 -14.33
C LEU A 24 -29.96 -8.56 -14.16
N ASP A 25 -31.28 -8.39 -14.30
CA ASP A 25 -31.90 -7.05 -14.16
C ASP A 25 -31.68 -6.44 -12.77
N LYS A 26 -31.69 -7.27 -11.72
CA LYS A 26 -31.37 -6.84 -10.34
C LYS A 26 -29.95 -6.30 -10.17
N ASP A 27 -29.02 -6.64 -11.08
CA ASP A 27 -27.63 -6.17 -11.00
C ASP A 27 -27.50 -4.69 -11.42
N ILE A 28 -28.47 -4.16 -12.18
CA ILE A 28 -28.50 -2.76 -12.62
C ILE A 28 -28.53 -1.80 -11.42
N GLU A 29 -29.22 -2.18 -10.34
CA GLU A 29 -29.22 -1.42 -9.08
C GLU A 29 -27.81 -1.24 -8.49
N LYS A 30 -26.89 -2.17 -8.74
CA LYS A 30 -25.50 -2.04 -8.27
C LYS A 30 -24.71 -1.03 -9.09
N LEU A 31 -25.00 -0.87 -10.38
CA LEU A 31 -24.37 0.13 -11.25
C LEU A 31 -24.74 1.57 -10.88
N LYS A 32 -25.87 1.76 -10.19
CA LYS A 32 -26.26 3.06 -9.62
C LYS A 32 -25.32 3.52 -8.50
N HIS A 33 -24.67 2.59 -7.81
CA HIS A 33 -23.83 2.87 -6.65
C HIS A 33 -22.34 2.55 -6.87
N ILE A 34 -22.01 1.75 -7.87
CA ILE A 34 -20.64 1.37 -8.21
C ILE A 34 -20.41 1.67 -9.68
N ASN A 35 -19.46 2.56 -9.95
CA ASN A 35 -19.12 2.97 -11.30
C ASN A 35 -18.76 1.76 -12.19
N TYR A 36 -19.26 1.75 -13.42
CA TYR A 36 -19.01 0.71 -14.42
C TYR A 36 -17.52 0.37 -14.58
N TYR A 37 -16.65 1.39 -14.71
CA TYR A 37 -15.22 1.17 -14.86
C TYR A 37 -14.59 0.58 -13.61
N LYS A 38 -15.14 0.88 -12.43
CA LYS A 38 -14.67 0.27 -11.19
C LYS A 38 -14.92 -1.23 -11.20
N LEU A 39 -16.11 -1.68 -11.60
CA LEU A 39 -16.40 -3.11 -11.74
C LEU A 39 -15.59 -3.75 -12.88
N LYS A 40 -15.38 -3.02 -13.97
CA LYS A 40 -14.55 -3.46 -15.10
C LYS A 40 -13.11 -3.76 -14.66
N GLU A 41 -12.53 -3.00 -13.73
CA GLU A 41 -11.22 -3.30 -13.14
C GLU A 41 -11.20 -4.68 -12.48
N PHE A 42 -12.25 -5.04 -11.72
CA PHE A 42 -12.32 -6.34 -11.04
C PHE A 42 -12.67 -7.50 -11.98
N ALA A 43 -13.28 -7.20 -13.13
CA ALA A 43 -13.53 -8.16 -14.19
C ALA A 43 -12.28 -8.44 -15.05
N HIS A 44 -11.28 -7.53 -15.04
CA HIS A 44 -10.11 -7.62 -15.91
C HIS A 44 -9.35 -8.96 -15.84
N PRO A 45 -9.13 -9.61 -14.67
CA PRO A 45 -8.45 -10.90 -14.62
C PRO A 45 -9.16 -12.03 -15.37
N PHE A 46 -10.47 -11.89 -15.59
CA PHE A 46 -11.30 -12.84 -16.34
C PHE A 46 -11.48 -12.45 -17.81
N ALA A 47 -10.96 -11.28 -18.21
CA ALA A 47 -11.06 -10.81 -19.57
C ALA A 47 -10.10 -11.60 -20.48
N LYS A 48 -10.64 -12.18 -21.55
CA LYS A 48 -9.84 -12.59 -22.70
C LYS A 48 -9.88 -11.50 -23.76
N THR A 49 -8.70 -11.12 -24.24
CA THR A 49 -8.56 -10.09 -25.28
C THR A 49 -8.26 -10.74 -26.61
N GLN A 50 -9.05 -10.41 -27.62
CA GLN A 50 -8.77 -10.77 -29.02
C GLN A 50 -8.48 -9.49 -29.81
N LYS A 51 -7.44 -9.51 -30.64
CA LYS A 51 -7.15 -8.42 -31.58
C LYS A 51 -7.68 -8.81 -32.96
N ILE A 52 -8.67 -8.07 -33.44
CA ILE A 52 -9.22 -8.23 -34.79
C ILE A 52 -9.08 -6.88 -35.48
N GLN A 53 -8.38 -6.82 -36.62
CA GLN A 53 -8.19 -5.60 -37.42
C GLN A 53 -7.75 -4.38 -36.59
N ASN A 54 -6.69 -4.54 -35.77
CA ASN A 54 -6.17 -3.52 -34.84
C ASN A 54 -7.13 -3.01 -33.74
N LYS A 55 -8.32 -3.60 -33.60
CA LYS A 55 -9.22 -3.35 -32.46
C LYS A 55 -9.11 -4.45 -31.41
N VAL A 56 -9.05 -4.06 -30.14
CA VAL A 56 -9.02 -4.99 -29.00
C VAL A 56 -10.45 -5.24 -28.54
N PHE A 57 -10.90 -6.47 -28.68
CA PHE A 57 -12.17 -6.95 -28.17
C PHE A 57 -11.95 -7.67 -26.84
N VAL A 58 -12.82 -7.38 -25.87
CA VAL A 58 -12.80 -7.99 -24.54
C VAL A 58 -14.01 -8.91 -24.44
N SER A 59 -13.76 -10.18 -24.12
CA SER A 59 -14.80 -11.15 -23.77
C SER A 59 -14.58 -11.65 -22.34
N TYR A 60 -15.67 -11.84 -21.61
CA TYR A 60 -15.71 -12.39 -20.26
C TYR A 60 -16.23 -13.83 -20.21
N GLU A 61 -16.48 -14.45 -21.36
CA GLU A 61 -16.77 -15.89 -21.53
C GLU A 61 -17.81 -16.47 -20.56
N GLY A 62 -18.92 -15.75 -20.32
CA GLY A 62 -20.01 -16.22 -19.47
C GLY A 62 -19.80 -15.99 -17.98
N ILE A 63 -18.83 -15.17 -17.55
CA ILE A 63 -18.69 -14.87 -16.13
C ILE A 63 -19.95 -14.16 -15.60
N LYS A 64 -20.38 -14.54 -14.40
CA LYS A 64 -21.50 -13.88 -13.70
C LYS A 64 -21.09 -12.52 -13.16
N PHE A 65 -21.92 -11.50 -13.35
CA PHE A 65 -21.74 -10.19 -12.73
C PHE A 65 -21.58 -10.28 -11.21
N SER A 66 -22.32 -11.19 -10.57
CA SER A 66 -22.22 -11.46 -9.14
C SER A 66 -20.82 -11.89 -8.69
N GLU A 67 -20.05 -12.57 -9.53
CA GLU A 67 -18.66 -12.98 -9.22
C GLU A 67 -17.72 -11.76 -9.18
N VAL A 68 -17.86 -10.86 -10.17
CA VAL A 68 -17.11 -9.60 -10.22
C VAL A 68 -17.47 -8.71 -9.04
N LEU A 69 -18.76 -8.62 -8.71
CA LEU A 69 -19.25 -7.85 -7.59
C LEU A 69 -18.75 -8.40 -6.25
N MET A 70 -18.79 -9.73 -6.07
CA MET A 70 -18.24 -10.36 -4.87
C MET A 70 -16.75 -10.05 -4.71
N ARG A 71 -15.98 -10.16 -5.79
CA ARG A 71 -14.56 -9.86 -5.82
C ARG A 71 -14.25 -8.40 -5.43
N TYR A 72 -15.07 -7.45 -5.90
CA TYR A 72 -15.01 -6.04 -5.47
C TYR A 72 -15.21 -5.89 -3.94
N TYR A 73 -16.20 -6.56 -3.37
CA TYR A 73 -16.46 -6.47 -1.92
C TYR A 73 -15.38 -7.17 -1.09
N GLN A 74 -14.84 -8.30 -1.57
CA GLN A 74 -13.72 -8.97 -0.92
C GLN A 74 -12.47 -8.08 -0.89
N ASP A 75 -12.14 -7.42 -2.00
CA ASP A 75 -11.06 -6.42 -2.06
C ASP A 75 -11.31 -5.27 -1.08
N LYS A 76 -12.52 -4.69 -1.09
CA LYS A 76 -12.90 -3.61 -0.17
C LYS A 76 -12.66 -4.00 1.29
N ASN A 77 -13.14 -5.19 1.68
CA ASN A 77 -12.96 -5.67 3.04
C ASN A 77 -11.48 -5.88 3.38
N LEU A 78 -10.69 -6.46 2.47
CA LEU A 78 -9.26 -6.67 2.71
C LEU A 78 -8.49 -5.34 2.81
N ARG A 79 -8.81 -4.34 1.97
CA ARG A 79 -8.21 -2.99 2.05
C ARG A 79 -8.42 -2.35 3.41
N LEU A 80 -9.62 -2.44 3.98
CA LEU A 80 -9.92 -1.87 5.31
C LEU A 80 -9.06 -2.51 6.41
N HIS A 81 -8.95 -3.84 6.40
CA HIS A 81 -8.15 -4.55 7.40
C HIS A 81 -6.64 -4.31 7.23
N LEU A 82 -6.16 -4.17 5.99
CA LEU A 82 -4.78 -3.80 5.74
C LEU A 82 -4.48 -2.36 6.11
N LEU A 83 -5.42 -1.43 5.87
CA LEU A 83 -5.27 -0.04 6.29
C LEU A 83 -5.09 0.04 7.80
N HIS A 84 -5.91 -0.68 8.57
CA HIS A 84 -5.78 -0.79 10.02
C HIS A 84 -4.41 -1.36 10.46
N ALA A 85 -3.93 -2.41 9.79
CA ALA A 85 -2.62 -2.98 10.09
C ALA A 85 -1.46 -2.01 9.77
N ILE A 86 -1.54 -1.33 8.63
CA ILE A 86 -0.51 -0.41 8.14
C ILE A 86 -0.47 0.88 8.95
N GLU A 87 -1.62 1.41 9.38
CA GLU A 87 -1.71 2.56 10.27
C GLU A 87 -0.89 2.33 11.55
N LYS A 88 -0.97 1.13 12.14
CA LYS A 88 -0.17 0.76 13.30
C LYS A 88 1.34 0.84 13.06
N ILE A 89 1.78 0.50 11.84
CA ILE A 89 3.18 0.65 11.42
C ILE A 89 3.53 2.13 11.27
N GLU A 90 2.68 2.91 10.58
CA GLU A 90 2.88 4.35 10.36
C GLU A 90 3.05 5.10 11.69
N VAL A 91 2.15 4.88 12.65
CA VAL A 91 2.20 5.50 13.98
C VAL A 91 3.46 5.09 14.76
N SER A 92 3.80 3.80 14.76
CA SER A 92 5.01 3.31 15.44
C SER A 92 6.28 3.93 14.86
N VAL A 93 6.36 4.06 13.53
CA VAL A 93 7.55 4.61 12.87
C VAL A 93 7.66 6.11 13.08
N LYS A 94 6.53 6.86 13.03
CA LYS A 94 6.50 8.27 13.42
C LYS A 94 6.99 8.47 14.85
N THR A 95 6.51 7.65 15.78
CA THR A 95 6.94 7.68 17.19
C THR A 95 8.45 7.48 17.29
N GLU A 96 8.98 6.43 16.68
CA GLU A 96 10.42 6.13 16.74
C GLU A 96 11.28 7.24 16.11
N LEU A 97 10.87 7.76 14.95
CA LEU A 97 11.56 8.85 14.28
C LEU A 97 11.59 10.11 15.15
N SER A 98 10.44 10.50 15.71
CA SER A 98 10.33 11.67 16.58
C SER A 98 11.20 11.53 17.84
N HIS A 99 11.24 10.33 18.43
CA HIS A 99 12.03 10.05 19.61
C HIS A 99 13.54 10.13 19.32
N LYS A 100 14.01 9.46 18.26
CA LYS A 100 15.43 9.42 17.90
C LYS A 100 15.98 10.79 17.51
N LEU A 101 15.26 11.52 16.66
CA LEU A 101 15.66 12.86 16.26
C LEU A 101 15.53 13.86 17.42
N GLY A 102 14.49 13.75 18.24
CA GLY A 102 14.24 14.63 19.38
C GLY A 102 15.31 14.51 20.46
N LEU A 103 15.69 13.28 20.82
CA LEU A 103 16.77 13.05 21.79
C LEU A 103 18.13 13.56 21.30
N LYS A 104 18.43 13.40 20.00
CA LYS A 104 19.75 13.72 19.45
C LYS A 104 19.91 15.21 19.08
N TYR A 105 18.86 15.85 18.59
CA TYR A 105 18.91 17.20 18.03
C TYR A 105 17.96 18.19 18.71
N GLY A 106 17.29 17.78 19.79
CA GLY A 106 16.33 18.59 20.52
C GLY A 106 14.97 18.73 19.82
N PRO A 107 14.04 19.50 20.42
CA PRO A 107 12.64 19.55 20.00
C PRO A 107 12.41 20.13 18.61
N PHE A 108 13.35 20.91 18.08
CA PHE A 108 13.24 21.55 16.75
C PHE A 108 14.33 21.11 15.77
N GLY A 109 15.21 20.18 16.17
CA GLY A 109 16.34 19.75 15.35
C GLY A 109 15.96 19.08 14.03
N TYR A 110 14.76 18.50 13.95
CA TYR A 110 14.22 17.94 12.71
C TYR A 110 14.08 18.98 11.57
N LEU A 111 14.01 20.28 11.90
CA LEU A 111 13.93 21.37 10.93
C LEU A 111 15.29 21.72 10.30
N LEU A 112 16.39 21.17 10.83
CA LEU A 112 17.78 21.45 10.44
C LEU A 112 18.36 20.25 9.68
N PHE A 113 17.97 20.07 8.42
CA PHE A 113 18.23 18.85 7.65
C PHE A 113 19.73 18.53 7.55
N TYR A 114 20.59 19.54 7.43
CA TYR A 114 22.04 19.35 7.39
C TYR A 114 22.63 18.60 8.60
N GLN A 115 21.94 18.56 9.75
CA GLN A 115 22.44 17.88 10.95
C GLN A 115 22.25 16.36 10.93
N TRP A 116 21.30 15.85 10.14
CA TRP A 116 20.89 14.45 10.19
C TRP A 116 20.80 13.77 8.82
N VAL A 117 20.80 14.52 7.71
CA VAL A 117 20.75 13.95 6.35
C VAL A 117 22.04 13.21 5.98
N HIS A 118 21.92 12.20 5.12
CA HIS A 118 23.04 11.51 4.48
C HIS A 118 23.81 12.42 3.50
N ARG A 119 24.80 13.15 4.00
CA ARG A 119 25.53 14.19 3.24
C ARG A 119 26.25 13.69 1.98
N GLU A 120 26.65 12.43 1.95
CA GLU A 120 27.31 11.84 0.76
C GLU A 120 26.32 11.45 -0.35
N LYS A 121 25.03 11.28 -0.01
CA LYS A 121 23.99 10.81 -0.94
C LYS A 121 23.25 11.96 -1.60
N TYR A 122 23.20 13.12 -0.95
CA TYR A 122 22.44 14.28 -1.39
C TYR A 122 23.33 15.53 -1.42
N SER A 123 23.28 16.26 -2.52
CA SER A 123 23.96 17.54 -2.64
C SER A 123 23.35 18.59 -1.71
N SER A 124 24.13 19.62 -1.35
CA SER A 124 23.65 20.73 -0.51
C SER A 124 22.40 21.40 -1.08
N PHE A 125 22.31 21.53 -2.41
CA PHE A 125 21.15 22.09 -3.10
C PHE A 125 19.89 21.22 -2.92
N GLU A 126 20.01 19.90 -3.09
CA GLU A 126 18.87 18.98 -2.87
C GLU A 126 18.40 18.98 -1.42
N VAL A 127 19.33 19.07 -0.47
CA VAL A 127 19.00 19.14 0.96
C VAL A 127 18.21 20.41 1.27
N GLU A 128 18.67 21.55 0.76
CA GLU A 128 17.98 22.84 0.93
C GLU A 128 16.59 22.83 0.30
N GLU A 129 16.48 22.35 -0.94
CA GLU A 129 15.20 22.24 -1.65
C GLU A 129 14.18 21.38 -0.88
N LYS A 130 14.62 20.22 -0.40
CA LYS A 130 13.77 19.30 0.38
C LYS A 130 13.40 19.88 1.74
N GLN A 131 14.33 20.55 2.42
CA GLN A 131 14.05 21.23 3.69
C GLN A 131 13.00 22.33 3.51
N TYR A 132 13.12 23.13 2.45
CA TYR A 132 12.15 24.17 2.13
C TYR A 132 10.76 23.58 1.87
N LYS A 133 10.67 22.58 0.98
CA LYS A 133 9.40 21.90 0.66
C LYS A 133 8.75 21.28 1.90
N PHE A 134 9.56 20.65 2.77
CA PHE A 134 9.11 20.08 4.03
C PHE A 134 8.50 21.15 4.95
N LYS A 135 9.22 22.25 5.18
CA LYS A 135 8.76 23.35 6.05
C LYS A 135 7.46 23.97 5.55
N VAL A 136 7.35 24.21 4.24
CA VAL A 136 6.12 24.73 3.62
C VAL A 136 4.95 23.77 3.80
N SER A 137 5.16 22.47 3.53
CA SER A 137 4.12 21.45 3.70
C SER A 137 3.66 21.36 5.15
N LEU A 138 4.61 21.38 6.09
CA LEU A 138 4.33 21.28 7.52
C LEU A 138 3.47 22.43 8.03
N LEU A 139 3.82 23.68 7.69
CA LEU A 139 3.00 24.84 8.06
C LEU A 139 1.60 24.79 7.44
N LYS A 140 1.49 24.29 6.20
CA LYS A 140 0.19 24.11 5.52
C LYS A 140 -0.66 23.04 6.23
N SER A 141 -0.06 21.92 6.63
CA SER A 141 -0.73 20.86 7.38
C SER A 141 -1.15 21.33 8.76
N MET A 142 -0.32 22.11 9.44
CA MET A 142 -0.61 22.70 10.76
C MET A 142 -1.80 23.66 10.70
N LYS A 143 -1.88 24.53 9.68
CA LYS A 143 -2.99 25.49 9.49
C LYS A 143 -4.36 24.82 9.29
N ARG A 144 -4.39 23.53 8.95
CA ARG A 144 -5.62 22.75 8.77
C ARG A 144 -6.07 22.03 10.04
N GLN A 145 -5.27 22.10 11.10
CA GLN A 145 -5.58 21.45 12.36
C GLN A 145 -6.42 22.35 13.25
N ASN A 146 -7.37 21.75 13.95
CA ASN A 146 -8.21 22.43 14.94
C ASN A 146 -7.75 22.18 16.39
N SER A 147 -6.65 21.44 16.58
CA SER A 147 -6.15 21.12 17.93
C SER A 147 -5.50 22.35 18.59
N PRO A 148 -5.81 22.65 19.86
CA PRO A 148 -5.21 23.79 20.59
C PRO A 148 -3.70 23.62 20.78
N GLU A 149 -3.17 22.40 20.70
CA GLU A 149 -1.73 22.13 20.83
C GLU A 149 -0.89 22.91 19.81
N PHE A 150 -1.43 23.16 18.61
CA PHE A 150 -0.75 23.92 17.55
C PHE A 150 -0.79 25.44 17.74
N SER A 151 -1.46 25.92 18.79
CA SER A 151 -1.50 27.35 19.16
C SER A 151 -0.79 27.63 20.49
N ARG A 152 -0.36 26.60 21.23
CA ARG A 152 0.38 26.77 22.48
C ARG A 152 1.81 27.20 22.22
N LYS A 153 2.24 28.31 22.84
CA LYS A 153 3.58 28.88 22.64
C LYS A 153 4.72 27.93 23.01
N GLU A 154 4.53 27.10 24.05
CA GLU A 154 5.52 26.10 24.49
C GLU A 154 5.79 25.01 23.44
N ASN A 155 4.83 24.77 22.55
CA ASN A 155 4.90 23.78 21.48
C ASN A 155 5.47 24.34 20.17
N LEU A 156 5.75 25.64 20.10
CA LEU A 156 6.16 26.32 18.86
C LEU A 156 7.51 27.00 19.04
N ASN A 157 8.30 27.03 17.98
CA ASN A 157 9.48 27.90 17.93
C ASN A 157 9.08 29.34 17.50
N LYS A 158 10.07 30.23 17.49
CA LYS A 158 9.94 31.63 17.06
C LYS A 158 9.40 31.83 15.64
N ASP A 159 9.60 30.85 14.75
CA ASP A 159 9.13 30.88 13.36
C ASP A 159 7.76 30.19 13.19
N GLY A 160 7.12 29.78 14.30
CA GLY A 160 5.81 29.13 14.31
C GLY A 160 5.82 27.64 13.95
N PHE A 161 6.99 26.98 13.89
CA PHE A 161 7.05 25.53 13.67
C PHE A 161 6.82 24.75 14.96
N PRO A 162 6.12 23.61 14.89
CA PRO A 162 5.85 22.79 16.06
C PRO A 162 7.08 22.03 16.54
N THR A 163 7.05 21.59 17.80
CA THR A 163 8.00 20.59 18.32
C THR A 163 7.94 19.30 17.50
N ILE A 164 9.00 18.51 17.55
CA ILE A 164 9.14 17.30 16.75
C ILE A 164 8.02 16.29 16.95
N TRP A 165 7.49 16.17 18.15
CA TRP A 165 6.40 15.23 18.46
C TRP A 165 5.13 15.58 17.67
N LEU A 166 4.77 16.87 17.66
CA LEU A 166 3.64 17.37 16.89
C LEU A 166 3.96 17.42 15.38
N GLY A 167 5.18 17.84 15.03
CA GLY A 167 5.59 18.02 13.63
C GLY A 167 5.65 16.71 12.84
N ILE A 168 6.18 15.64 13.44
CA ILE A 168 6.23 14.32 12.80
C ILE A 168 4.84 13.68 12.71
N ASP A 169 3.95 13.94 13.67
CA ASP A 169 2.58 13.41 13.64
C ASP A 169 1.77 13.97 12.46
N LEU A 170 2.01 15.23 12.09
CA LEU A 170 1.38 15.89 10.93
C LEU A 170 1.76 15.30 9.57
N LEU A 171 2.85 14.54 9.48
CA LEU A 171 3.33 14.04 8.20
C LEU A 171 2.35 13.02 7.61
N THR A 172 2.13 13.10 6.31
CA THR A 172 1.55 11.98 5.58
C THR A 172 2.54 10.82 5.54
N PHE A 173 2.03 9.61 5.29
CA PHE A 173 2.92 8.45 5.13
C PHE A 173 3.95 8.64 3.99
N GLY A 174 3.58 9.33 2.91
CA GLY A 174 4.51 9.67 1.83
C GLY A 174 5.68 10.55 2.30
N GLU A 175 5.37 11.61 3.07
CA GLU A 175 6.38 12.51 3.64
C GLU A 175 7.27 11.79 4.65
N LEU A 176 6.71 10.90 5.48
CA LEU A 176 7.48 10.07 6.39
C LEU A 176 8.53 9.24 5.64
N VAL A 177 8.14 8.59 4.53
CA VAL A 177 9.08 7.80 3.71
C VAL A 177 10.18 8.68 3.11
N ILE A 178 9.87 9.91 2.70
CA ILE A 178 10.87 10.87 2.20
C ILE A 178 11.87 11.20 3.30
N ILE A 179 11.42 11.49 4.52
CA ILE A 179 12.31 11.77 5.65
C ILE A 179 13.21 10.56 5.96
N LEU A 180 12.65 9.35 5.98
CA LEU A 180 13.42 8.12 6.19
C LEU A 180 14.50 7.89 5.12
N ASP A 181 14.22 8.20 3.85
CA ASP A 181 15.18 8.06 2.74
C ASP A 181 16.35 9.06 2.85
N LEU A 182 16.12 10.19 3.52
CA LEU A 182 17.09 11.27 3.73
C LEU A 182 18.02 11.04 4.93
N LEU A 183 17.59 10.28 5.94
CA LEU A 183 18.39 10.03 7.14
C LEU A 183 19.78 9.48 6.81
N ASN A 184 20.78 9.89 7.58
CA ASN A 184 22.08 9.22 7.56
C ASN A 184 21.99 7.75 7.98
N SER A 185 22.98 6.97 7.56
CA SER A 185 23.00 5.51 7.75
C SER A 185 22.90 5.07 9.20
N SER A 186 23.49 5.81 10.14
CA SER A 186 23.41 5.49 11.58
C SER A 186 21.98 5.65 12.11
N LEU A 187 21.33 6.79 11.86
CA LEU A 187 19.94 7.01 12.30
C LEU A 187 18.96 6.03 11.66
N LEU A 188 19.11 5.76 10.36
CA LEU A 188 18.24 4.82 9.66
C LEU A 188 18.42 3.39 10.21
N SER A 189 19.66 3.00 10.51
CA SER A 189 19.97 1.70 11.10
C SER A 189 19.36 1.55 12.50
N ASP A 190 19.46 2.59 13.34
CA ASP A 190 18.89 2.57 14.69
C ASP A 190 17.36 2.41 14.65
N ILE A 191 16.69 3.11 13.73
CA ILE A 191 15.23 2.99 13.55
C ILE A 191 14.89 1.60 13.00
N ALA A 192 15.61 1.12 11.99
CA ALA A 192 15.36 -0.18 11.36
C ALA A 192 15.55 -1.35 12.33
N ALA A 193 16.52 -1.24 13.25
CA ALA A 193 16.81 -2.25 14.26
C ALA A 193 15.59 -2.52 15.17
N LYS A 194 14.81 -1.49 15.52
CA LYS A 194 13.57 -1.65 16.32
C LYS A 194 12.54 -2.58 15.65
N TYR A 195 12.57 -2.68 14.32
CA TYR A 195 11.66 -3.51 13.55
C TYR A 195 12.26 -4.87 13.16
N ASN A 196 13.44 -5.22 13.69
CA ASN A 196 14.20 -6.41 13.33
C ASN A 196 14.48 -6.46 11.83
N THR A 197 14.94 -5.35 11.25
CA THR A 197 15.21 -5.18 9.81
C THR A 197 16.54 -4.50 9.57
N THR A 198 17.14 -4.76 8.40
CA THR A 198 18.25 -3.92 7.92
C THR A 198 17.73 -2.58 7.41
N SER A 199 18.59 -1.55 7.32
CA SER A 199 18.22 -0.24 6.75
C SER A 199 17.64 -0.35 5.34
N GLU A 200 18.19 -1.23 4.50
CA GLU A 200 17.70 -1.46 3.15
C GLU A 200 16.32 -2.13 3.13
N GLU A 201 16.12 -3.17 3.94
CA GLU A 201 14.83 -3.85 4.07
C GLU A 201 13.77 -2.87 4.55
N PHE A 202 14.06 -2.16 5.65
CA PHE A 202 13.15 -1.20 6.25
C PHE A 202 12.70 -0.15 5.25
N LEU A 203 13.64 0.54 4.61
CA LEU A 203 13.33 1.61 3.66
C LEU A 203 12.56 1.08 2.43
N SER A 204 12.93 -0.11 1.94
CA SER A 204 12.22 -0.79 0.86
C SER A 204 10.77 -1.11 1.24
N TRP A 205 10.56 -1.59 2.46
CA TRP A 205 9.24 -1.94 2.98
C TRP A 205 8.39 -0.71 3.24
N MET A 206 8.95 0.35 3.81
CA MET A 206 8.23 1.62 4.04
C MET A 206 7.75 2.25 2.72
N LYS A 207 8.57 2.21 1.66
CA LYS A 207 8.16 2.63 0.30
C LYS A 207 7.00 1.77 -0.23
N CYS A 208 7.08 0.44 -0.08
CA CYS A 208 6.02 -0.48 -0.47
C CYS A 208 4.71 -0.23 0.30
N LEU A 209 4.78 -0.12 1.64
CA LEU A 209 3.62 0.08 2.49
C LEU A 209 2.94 1.43 2.25
N SER A 210 3.70 2.50 2.00
CA SER A 210 3.14 3.80 1.61
C SER A 210 2.33 3.71 0.31
N PHE A 211 2.86 3.00 -0.70
CA PHE A 211 2.13 2.73 -1.94
C PHE A 211 0.85 1.92 -1.71
N ILE A 212 0.93 0.84 -0.94
CA ILE A 212 -0.23 -0.02 -0.63
C ILE A 212 -1.29 0.74 0.18
N ARG A 213 -0.87 1.54 1.16
CA ARG A 213 -1.76 2.41 1.95
C ARG A 213 -2.52 3.38 1.07
N ASN A 214 -1.86 3.96 0.07
CA ASN A 214 -2.51 4.84 -0.92
C ASN A 214 -3.51 4.09 -1.79
N ILE A 215 -3.19 2.86 -2.25
CA ILE A 215 -4.18 2.00 -2.93
C ILE A 215 -5.39 1.77 -2.03
N CYS A 216 -5.17 1.41 -0.75
CA CYS A 216 -6.23 1.16 0.20
C CYS A 216 -7.14 2.38 0.39
N ALA A 217 -6.54 3.56 0.62
CA ALA A 217 -7.24 4.81 0.91
C ALA A 217 -7.99 5.39 -0.30
N HIS A 218 -7.46 5.21 -1.52
CA HIS A 218 -8.07 5.76 -2.75
C HIS A 218 -8.96 4.78 -3.49
N ASN A 219 -9.45 3.73 -2.81
CA ASN A 219 -10.28 2.70 -3.42
C ASN A 219 -9.64 2.06 -4.66
N GLY A 220 -8.32 1.86 -4.66
CA GLY A 220 -7.63 1.14 -5.74
C GLY A 220 -7.96 -0.36 -5.73
N ASN A 221 -7.57 -1.07 -6.80
CA ASN A 221 -7.68 -2.52 -6.88
C ASN A 221 -6.43 -3.14 -6.23
N LEU A 222 -6.56 -3.59 -4.99
CA LEU A 222 -5.46 -4.14 -4.19
C LEU A 222 -5.18 -5.60 -4.58
N ILE A 223 -6.22 -6.40 -4.77
CA ILE A 223 -6.06 -7.84 -5.01
C ILE A 223 -5.37 -8.15 -6.35
N ASP A 224 -5.43 -7.24 -7.33
CA ASP A 224 -4.70 -7.35 -8.61
C ASP A 224 -3.39 -6.56 -8.66
N VAL A 225 -2.92 -6.04 -7.53
CA VAL A 225 -1.73 -5.18 -7.49
C VAL A 225 -0.54 -5.86 -8.18
N LYS A 226 0.23 -5.03 -8.89
CA LYS A 226 1.53 -5.38 -9.46
C LYS A 226 2.54 -4.35 -8.99
N LEU A 227 3.46 -4.78 -8.13
CA LEU A 227 4.48 -3.92 -7.54
C LEU A 227 5.54 -3.58 -8.59
N LYS A 228 5.54 -2.33 -9.09
CA LYS A 228 6.57 -1.85 -10.03
C LYS A 228 7.97 -1.91 -9.42
N THR A 229 8.09 -1.45 -8.19
CA THR A 229 9.32 -1.56 -7.38
C THR A 229 9.17 -2.75 -6.46
N LYS A 230 9.91 -3.82 -6.73
CA LYS A 230 9.85 -5.04 -5.91
C LYS A 230 10.46 -4.76 -4.53
N PRO A 231 9.74 -5.02 -3.44
CA PRO A 231 10.31 -4.88 -2.11
C PRO A 231 11.38 -5.96 -1.88
N LYS A 232 12.34 -5.67 -1.00
CA LYS A 232 13.28 -6.68 -0.50
C LYS A 232 12.50 -7.81 0.18
N TYR A 233 12.91 -9.05 -0.05
CA TYR A 233 12.28 -10.23 0.53
C TYR A 233 13.31 -11.08 1.27
N ARG A 234 12.84 -11.83 2.27
CA ARG A 234 13.67 -12.75 3.05
C ARG A 234 13.62 -14.15 2.44
N LYS A 235 14.76 -14.86 2.47
CA LYS A 235 14.86 -16.23 1.95
C LYS A 235 13.80 -17.16 2.55
N LYS A 236 13.51 -17.01 3.85
CA LYS A 236 12.48 -17.80 4.55
C LYS A 236 11.07 -17.65 3.98
N TRP A 237 10.77 -16.57 3.26
CA TRP A 237 9.46 -16.36 2.65
C TRP A 237 9.32 -17.07 1.29
N MET A 238 10.42 -17.46 0.65
CA MET A 238 10.38 -18.07 -0.69
C MET A 238 9.62 -19.39 -0.74
N SER A 239 9.54 -20.12 0.38
CA SER A 239 8.81 -21.39 0.49
C SER A 239 7.30 -21.23 0.33
N TYR A 240 6.74 -20.04 0.62
CA TYR A 240 5.30 -19.75 0.65
C TYR A 240 4.83 -18.86 -0.51
N LEU A 241 5.78 -18.22 -1.20
CA LEU A 241 5.50 -17.27 -2.27
C LEU A 241 5.53 -17.95 -3.63
N TYR A 242 4.60 -17.59 -4.50
CA TYR A 242 4.65 -18.00 -5.90
C TYR A 242 5.89 -17.40 -6.53
N LEU A 243 6.72 -18.25 -7.14
CA LEU A 243 7.99 -17.86 -7.74
C LEU A 243 7.84 -17.74 -9.25
N ARG A 244 8.58 -16.79 -9.84
CA ARG A 244 8.77 -16.66 -11.28
C ARG A 244 10.23 -16.85 -11.60
N THR A 245 10.47 -17.56 -12.70
CA THR A 245 11.81 -17.68 -13.28
C THR A 245 12.07 -16.51 -14.22
N SER A 246 13.29 -15.98 -14.19
CA SER A 246 13.77 -14.99 -15.16
C SER A 246 13.72 -15.55 -16.58
N ARG A 247 13.71 -14.65 -17.58
CA ARG A 247 13.62 -15.03 -19.00
C ARG A 247 14.77 -15.92 -19.46
N ASP A 248 15.94 -15.78 -18.83
CA ASP A 248 17.13 -16.58 -19.09
C ASP A 248 17.19 -17.89 -18.29
N GLY A 249 16.17 -18.19 -17.46
CA GLY A 249 16.10 -19.41 -16.67
C GLY A 249 16.98 -19.43 -15.41
N LYS A 250 17.82 -18.41 -15.19
CA LYS A 250 18.91 -18.46 -14.20
C LYS A 250 18.50 -18.08 -12.78
N GLN A 251 17.44 -17.31 -12.60
CA GLN A 251 17.05 -16.77 -11.30
C GLN A 251 15.56 -16.99 -11.04
N THR A 252 15.25 -17.42 -9.82
CA THR A 252 13.87 -17.48 -9.31
C THR A 252 13.66 -16.38 -8.27
N TYR A 253 12.54 -15.67 -8.41
CA TYR A 253 12.18 -14.59 -7.50
C TYR A 253 10.68 -14.59 -7.21
N PRO A 254 10.25 -14.14 -6.02
CA PRO A 254 8.83 -14.01 -5.70
C PRO A 254 8.09 -13.11 -6.67
N THR A 255 6.82 -13.40 -6.90
CA THR A 255 5.98 -12.50 -7.68
C THR A 255 5.80 -11.13 -7.02
N ASP A 256 5.47 -10.15 -7.86
CA ASP A 256 5.19 -8.76 -7.53
C ASP A 256 3.74 -8.54 -7.03
N ARG A 257 3.16 -9.55 -6.38
CA ARG A 257 1.73 -9.61 -6.00
C ARG A 257 1.51 -9.32 -4.51
N LEU A 258 0.28 -9.47 -4.05
CA LEU A 258 -0.15 -9.12 -2.70
C LEU A 258 0.54 -9.94 -1.59
N SER A 259 0.92 -11.19 -1.87
CA SER A 259 1.52 -12.08 -0.87
C SER A 259 2.78 -11.52 -0.20
N ILE A 260 3.69 -10.88 -0.96
CA ILE A 260 4.89 -10.27 -0.37
C ILE A 260 4.55 -9.07 0.53
N VAL A 261 3.51 -8.31 0.19
CA VAL A 261 3.00 -7.22 1.03
C VAL A 261 2.49 -7.76 2.35
N LEU A 262 1.75 -8.88 2.32
CA LEU A 262 1.26 -9.54 3.53
C LEU A 262 2.42 -10.01 4.41
N CYS A 263 3.49 -10.55 3.81
CA CYS A 263 4.69 -10.92 4.57
C CYS A 263 5.29 -9.73 5.34
N ILE A 264 5.42 -8.59 4.67
CA ILE A 264 5.97 -7.35 5.26
C ILE A 264 5.05 -6.85 6.38
N VAL A 265 3.74 -6.75 6.12
CA VAL A 265 2.76 -6.27 7.10
C VAL A 265 2.74 -7.17 8.34
N ILE A 266 2.72 -8.49 8.16
CA ILE A 266 2.71 -9.45 9.27
C ILE A 266 3.97 -9.32 10.12
N HIS A 267 5.15 -9.28 9.49
CA HIS A 267 6.42 -9.09 10.20
C HIS A 267 6.41 -7.79 11.00
N MET A 268 6.14 -6.66 10.33
CA MET A 268 6.21 -5.33 10.96
C MET A 268 5.20 -5.19 12.10
N VAL A 269 3.95 -5.58 11.88
CA VAL A 269 2.91 -5.47 12.91
C VAL A 269 3.19 -6.39 14.09
N ASN A 270 3.70 -7.60 13.86
CA ASN A 270 4.00 -8.52 14.95
C ASN A 270 5.15 -8.02 15.83
N THR A 271 6.17 -7.39 15.22
CA THR A 271 7.25 -6.74 15.99
C THR A 271 6.71 -5.61 16.87
N ILE A 272 5.69 -4.89 16.41
CA ILE A 272 5.08 -3.76 17.15
C ILE A 272 4.04 -4.24 18.18
N ASN A 273 3.26 -5.28 17.86
CA ASN A 273 2.24 -5.85 18.71
C ASN A 273 2.08 -7.35 18.42
N PRO A 274 2.74 -8.20 19.22
CA PRO A 274 2.61 -9.66 19.11
C PRO A 274 1.18 -10.18 19.30
N ASN A 275 0.32 -9.42 19.98
CA ASN A 275 -1.07 -9.79 20.25
C ASN A 275 -2.05 -9.32 19.15
N TYR A 276 -1.56 -8.85 18.00
CA TYR A 276 -2.42 -8.38 16.93
C TYR A 276 -3.31 -9.50 16.37
N ARG A 277 -4.62 -9.24 16.26
CA ARG A 277 -5.60 -10.22 15.82
C ARG A 277 -5.68 -10.27 14.29
N TRP A 278 -5.10 -11.31 13.70
CA TRP A 278 -5.06 -11.50 12.23
C TRP A 278 -6.32 -12.11 11.60
N LYS A 279 -7.37 -12.41 12.40
CA LYS A 279 -8.57 -13.15 11.96
C LYS A 279 -9.19 -12.56 10.68
N ASN A 280 -9.32 -11.24 10.60
CA ASN A 280 -10.03 -10.60 9.49
C ASN A 280 -9.21 -10.61 8.19
N ILE A 281 -7.89 -10.39 8.27
CA ILE A 281 -7.00 -10.51 7.11
C ILE A 281 -6.98 -11.95 6.62
N LYS A 282 -6.89 -12.93 7.54
CA LYS A 282 -6.97 -14.36 7.22
C LYS A 282 -8.26 -14.71 6.50
N SER A 283 -9.40 -14.28 7.05
CA SER A 283 -10.72 -14.50 6.45
C SER A 283 -10.85 -13.83 5.07
N GLY A 284 -10.31 -12.62 4.90
CA GLY A 284 -10.29 -11.93 3.61
C GLY A 284 -9.49 -12.68 2.55
N ILE A 285 -8.30 -13.18 2.89
CA ILE A 285 -7.48 -14.02 1.99
C ILE A 285 -8.25 -15.29 1.63
N PHE A 286 -8.92 -15.93 2.59
CA PHE A 286 -9.63 -17.20 2.35
C PHE A 286 -10.83 -17.00 1.44
N SER A 287 -11.57 -15.92 1.68
CA SER A 287 -12.69 -15.51 0.85
C SER A 287 -12.24 -15.30 -0.60
N LEU A 288 -11.08 -14.66 -0.81
CA LEU A 288 -10.52 -14.44 -2.15
C LEU A 288 -10.07 -15.74 -2.83
N CYS A 289 -9.45 -16.66 -2.09
CA CYS A 289 -8.97 -17.92 -2.64
C CYS A 289 -10.12 -18.88 -3.01
N ARG A 290 -11.25 -18.89 -2.28
CA ARG A 290 -12.38 -19.82 -2.50
C ARG A 290 -11.96 -21.28 -2.71
N ASP A 291 -11.02 -21.75 -1.90
CA ASP A 291 -10.44 -23.10 -2.00
C ASP A 291 -9.86 -23.46 -3.39
N SER A 292 -9.47 -22.46 -4.19
CA SER A 292 -8.85 -22.61 -5.51
C SER A 292 -7.35 -22.29 -5.46
N GLU A 293 -6.53 -23.22 -5.96
CA GLU A 293 -5.08 -23.04 -6.14
C GLU A 293 -4.76 -21.89 -7.10
N GLU A 294 -5.48 -21.80 -8.21
CA GLU A 294 -5.28 -20.75 -9.22
C GLU A 294 -5.48 -19.35 -8.61
N ARG A 295 -6.52 -19.18 -7.78
CA ARG A 295 -6.77 -17.91 -7.08
C ARG A 295 -5.70 -17.60 -6.04
N ALA A 296 -5.14 -18.61 -5.37
CA ALA A 296 -4.01 -18.43 -4.48
C ALA A 296 -2.76 -17.94 -5.25
N HIS A 297 -2.47 -18.51 -6.42
CA HIS A 297 -1.38 -18.04 -7.29
C HIS A 297 -1.58 -16.62 -7.80
N LEU A 298 -2.82 -16.21 -8.11
CA LEU A 298 -3.12 -14.83 -8.53
C LEU A 298 -2.79 -13.80 -7.45
N LEU A 299 -2.99 -14.15 -6.18
CA LEU A 299 -2.57 -13.34 -5.03
C LEU A 299 -1.06 -13.42 -4.76
N GLY A 300 -0.35 -14.35 -5.40
CA GLY A 300 1.09 -14.56 -5.28
C GLY A 300 1.50 -15.61 -4.27
N PHE A 301 0.60 -16.49 -3.84
CA PHE A 301 0.93 -17.61 -2.96
C PHE A 301 1.35 -18.84 -3.75
N ARG A 302 2.32 -19.60 -3.22
CA ARG A 302 2.77 -20.85 -3.82
C ARG A 302 1.68 -21.91 -3.84
N SER A 303 0.82 -21.95 -2.83
CA SER A 303 -0.33 -22.85 -2.78
C SER A 303 -1.48 -22.29 -1.93
N LEU A 304 -2.65 -22.92 -2.01
CA LEU A 304 -3.77 -22.64 -1.12
C LEU A 304 -3.40 -22.91 0.35
N LYS A 305 -2.62 -23.96 0.62
CA LYS A 305 -2.11 -24.28 1.96
C LYS A 305 -1.25 -23.15 2.52
N ASP A 306 -0.41 -22.54 1.67
CA ASP A 306 0.44 -21.42 2.07
C ASP A 306 -0.38 -20.15 2.34
N ALA A 307 -1.39 -19.88 1.51
CA ALA A 307 -2.36 -18.81 1.77
C ALA A 307 -3.10 -19.04 3.10
N LYS A 308 -3.41 -20.30 3.44
CA LYS A 308 -4.08 -20.69 4.69
C LYS A 308 -3.23 -20.47 5.94
N ASN A 309 -1.93 -20.63 5.81
CA ASN A 309 -1.00 -20.69 6.93
C ASN A 309 0.01 -19.53 6.98
N ILE A 310 -0.09 -18.54 6.09
CA ILE A 310 0.87 -17.42 6.00
C ILE A 310 1.17 -16.76 7.34
N ILE A 311 0.16 -16.55 8.19
CA ILE A 311 0.34 -15.96 9.53
C ILE A 311 1.20 -16.88 10.41
N LYS A 312 0.90 -18.18 10.45
CA LYS A 312 1.66 -19.14 11.26
C LYS A 312 3.13 -19.16 10.80
N TYR A 313 3.36 -19.25 9.50
CA TYR A 313 4.68 -19.39 8.92
C TYR A 313 5.60 -18.17 9.03
N ILE A 314 5.04 -16.97 9.19
CA ILE A 314 5.86 -15.77 9.39
C ILE A 314 6.23 -15.57 10.86
N LEU A 315 5.35 -16.04 11.75
CA LEU A 315 5.50 -15.91 13.20
C LEU A 315 6.37 -17.02 13.82
N GLU A 316 6.47 -18.17 13.15
CA GLU A 316 7.47 -19.23 13.40
C GLU A 316 8.84 -18.90 12.75
#